data_AF-P42906-F1
#
_entry.id   AF-P42906-F1
#
_cell.length_a   1.000
_cell.length_b   1.000
_cell.length_c   1.000
_cell.angle_alpha   90.00
_cell.angle_beta   90.00
_cell.angle_gamma   90.00
#
_symmetry.space_group_name_H-M   'P 1'
#
loop_
_entity.id
_entity.type
_entity.pdbx_description
1 polymer ?
#
loop_
_entity_poly.entity_id
_entity_poly.type
_entity_poly.pdbx_seq_one_letter_code
_entity_poly.pdbx_strand_id
1 'polypeptide(L)'
;MHCYNGMTGLHHREPGMVGAGLTDKRAWLELIADGHHVHPAAMSLCCCCAKERIVLITDAMQAAGMPDGRYTLCGEEVQMHGGVVRTASGGLAGSTLSVDAAVRNMVELTGVTPAEAIHMASLHPARMLGVDGVLGSLKPGKRASVVALDSGLHVQQIWIQGQLASF
;
A
#
# COMPACT_ATOMS: atom_id res chain seq x y z
N MET A 1 5.70 4.09 7.83
CA MET A 1 6.92 3.59 7.16
C MET A 1 6.70 2.13 6.80
N HIS A 2 7.06 1.71 5.58
CA HIS A 2 6.75 0.40 4.97
C HIS A 2 7.18 -0.79 5.85
N CYS A 3 6.23 -1.41 6.56
CA CYS A 3 6.46 -2.53 7.47
C CYS A 3 7.28 -3.63 6.79
N TYR A 4 8.20 -4.26 7.53
CA TYR A 4 9.21 -5.24 7.09
C TYR A 4 10.40 -4.68 6.28
N ASN A 5 10.21 -3.60 5.53
CA ASN A 5 11.23 -3.08 4.61
C ASN A 5 12.13 -2.06 5.32
N GLY A 6 13.45 -2.26 5.28
CA GLY A 6 14.42 -1.39 5.98
C GLY A 6 14.30 -1.44 7.51
N MET A 7 13.76 -2.52 8.07
CA MET A 7 13.51 -2.68 9.51
C MET A 7 14.25 -3.88 10.10
N THR A 8 14.56 -3.85 11.40
CA THR A 8 14.97 -5.04 12.14
C THR A 8 13.80 -6.03 12.17
N GLY A 9 14.08 -7.27 11.78
CA GLY A 9 13.09 -8.33 11.66
C GLY A 9 12.50 -8.79 13.00
N LEU A 10 11.45 -9.60 12.92
CA LEU A 10 10.81 -10.22 14.08
C LEU A 10 11.61 -11.46 14.52
N HIS A 11 12.12 -11.44 15.75
CA HIS A 11 12.66 -12.63 16.42
C HIS A 11 12.00 -12.79 17.79
N HIS A 12 11.73 -14.03 18.22
CA HIS A 12 10.93 -14.31 19.43
C HIS A 12 11.59 -13.84 20.73
N ARG A 13 12.93 -13.69 20.77
CA ARG A 13 13.67 -13.13 21.92
C ARG A 13 14.01 -11.65 21.78
N GLU A 14 13.88 -11.09 20.58
CA GLU A 14 14.19 -9.70 20.29
C GLU A 14 13.24 -9.24 19.16
N PRO A 15 12.04 -8.74 19.51
CA PRO A 15 10.98 -8.54 18.52
C PRO A 15 11.30 -7.52 17.42
N GLY A 16 12.29 -6.65 17.64
CA GLY A 16 12.71 -5.65 16.66
C GLY A 16 11.62 -4.63 16.33
N MET A 17 11.86 -3.84 15.29
CA MET A 17 10.90 -2.83 14.81
C MET A 17 9.63 -3.47 14.26
N VAL A 18 9.76 -4.59 13.54
CA VAL A 18 8.60 -5.33 13.02
C VAL A 18 7.71 -5.82 14.17
N GLY A 19 8.27 -6.46 15.19
CA GLY A 19 7.49 -6.93 16.34
C GLY A 19 6.87 -5.81 17.14
N ALA A 20 7.59 -4.70 17.34
CA ALA A 20 7.04 -3.50 17.97
C ALA A 20 5.84 -2.94 17.18
N GLY A 21 5.96 -2.82 15.86
CA GLY A 21 4.89 -2.35 15.00
C GLY A 21 3.65 -3.26 15.01
N LEU A 22 3.85 -4.58 14.97
CA LEU A 22 2.75 -5.55 14.98
C LEU A 22 1.98 -5.57 16.31
N THR A 23 2.63 -5.22 17.43
CA THR A 23 2.05 -5.37 18.78
C THR A 23 1.66 -4.06 19.46
N ASP A 24 2.32 -2.94 19.16
CA ASP A 24 1.95 -1.63 19.71
C ASP A 24 0.68 -1.10 19.03
N LYS A 25 -0.37 -0.92 19.83
CA LYS A 25 -1.68 -0.46 19.35
C LYS A 25 -1.69 0.99 18.87
N ARG A 26 -0.65 1.76 19.19
CA ARG A 26 -0.49 3.16 18.74
C ARG A 26 0.16 3.25 17.37
N ALA A 27 0.83 2.19 16.92
CA ALA A 27 1.53 2.18 15.65
C ALA A 27 0.59 1.88 14.48
N TRP A 28 0.66 2.73 13.45
CA TRP A 28 0.12 2.46 12.12
C TRP A 28 1.20 1.81 11.26
N LEU A 29 0.83 0.80 10.48
CA LEU A 29 1.75 0.05 9.63
C LEU A 29 1.43 0.29 8.17
N GLU A 30 2.32 0.98 7.48
CA GLU A 30 2.26 1.08 6.03
C GLU A 30 2.69 -0.25 5.41
N LEU A 31 2.05 -0.67 4.33
CA LEU A 31 2.33 -1.94 3.65
C LEU A 31 2.36 -1.74 2.13
N ILE A 32 3.46 -2.17 1.51
CA ILE A 32 3.60 -2.26 0.05
C ILE A 32 3.10 -3.65 -0.36
N ALA A 33 1.87 -3.73 -0.87
CA ALA A 33 1.21 -4.99 -1.20
C ALA A 33 1.44 -5.38 -2.68
N ASP A 34 2.69 -5.52 -3.11
CA ASP A 34 3.04 -5.93 -4.49
C ASP A 34 3.44 -7.40 -4.62
N GLY A 35 3.61 -8.11 -3.49
CA GLY A 35 4.09 -9.50 -3.47
C GLY A 35 5.60 -9.65 -3.67
N HIS A 36 6.34 -8.55 -3.86
CA HIS A 36 7.79 -8.54 -4.04
C HIS A 36 8.51 -7.97 -2.81
N HIS A 37 8.00 -6.87 -2.26
CA HIS A 37 8.51 -6.26 -1.02
C HIS A 37 8.15 -7.11 0.20
N VAL A 38 6.95 -7.66 0.22
CA VAL A 38 6.44 -8.44 1.35
C VAL A 38 5.85 -9.74 0.83
N HIS A 39 6.30 -10.87 1.38
CA HIS A 39 5.73 -12.17 1.04
C HIS A 39 4.25 -12.24 1.49
N PRO A 40 3.33 -12.87 0.74
CA PRO A 40 1.91 -12.96 1.10
C PRO A 40 1.65 -13.42 2.55
N ALA A 41 2.36 -14.45 3.03
CA ALA A 41 2.23 -14.90 4.42
C ALA A 41 2.59 -13.82 5.46
N ALA A 42 3.55 -12.95 5.18
CA ALA A 42 3.88 -11.82 6.05
C ALA A 42 2.82 -10.72 5.97
N MET A 43 2.22 -10.48 4.80
CA MET A 43 1.05 -9.59 4.68
C MET A 43 -0.13 -10.11 5.51
N SER A 44 -0.43 -11.42 5.45
CA SER A 44 -1.48 -12.05 6.26
C SER A 44 -1.19 -11.94 7.76
N LEU A 45 0.06 -12.17 8.18
CA LEU A 45 0.47 -11.97 9.58
C LEU A 45 0.24 -10.52 10.03
N CYS A 46 0.62 -9.55 9.19
CA CYS A 46 0.35 -8.14 9.43
C CYS A 46 -1.15 -7.88 9.59
N CYS A 47 -2.00 -8.45 8.73
CA CYS A 47 -3.47 -8.37 8.83
C CYS A 47 -4.00 -8.86 10.18
N CYS A 48 -3.53 -10.03 10.64
CA CYS A 48 -3.96 -10.60 11.91
C CYS A 48 -3.58 -9.73 13.12
N CYS A 49 -2.37 -9.17 13.13
CA CYS A 49 -1.84 -8.41 14.27
C CYS A 49 -2.26 -6.93 14.26
N ALA A 50 -2.20 -6.29 13.09
CA ALA A 50 -2.39 -4.86 12.93
C ALA A 50 -3.83 -4.46 12.60
N LYS A 51 -4.63 -5.33 11.98
CA LYS A 51 -6.07 -5.11 11.72
C LYS A 51 -6.31 -3.74 11.07
N GLU A 52 -7.17 -2.90 11.68
CA GLU A 52 -7.50 -1.55 11.22
C GLU A 52 -6.33 -0.54 11.22
N ARG A 53 -5.14 -0.93 11.69
CA ARG A 53 -3.93 -0.09 11.70
C ARG A 53 -3.07 -0.22 10.45
N ILE A 54 -3.49 -1.04 9.48
CA ILE A 54 -2.77 -1.23 8.21
C ILE A 54 -3.18 -0.16 7.22
N VAL A 55 -2.19 0.49 6.64
CA VAL A 55 -2.34 1.48 5.58
C VAL A 55 -1.65 0.96 4.33
N LEU A 56 -2.39 0.78 3.24
CA LEU A 56 -1.76 0.48 1.96
C LEU A 56 -1.07 1.72 1.42
N ILE A 57 0.20 1.56 1.07
CA ILE A 57 0.97 2.55 0.34
C ILE A 57 1.53 1.90 -0.92
N THR A 58 1.95 2.73 -1.87
CA THR A 58 2.67 2.24 -3.03
C THR A 58 4.17 2.22 -2.78
N ASP A 59 4.71 3.26 -2.13
CA ASP A 59 6.15 3.57 -2.19
C ASP A 59 6.65 3.65 -3.64
N ALA A 60 5.77 4.11 -4.53
CA ALA A 60 6.03 4.16 -5.96
C ALA A 60 7.12 5.18 -6.28
N MET A 61 8.03 4.79 -7.16
CA MET A 61 9.05 5.66 -7.74
C MET A 61 8.71 6.03 -9.20
N GLN A 62 9.50 6.92 -9.81
CA GLN A 62 9.20 7.50 -11.13
C GLN A 62 8.97 6.50 -12.29
N ALA A 63 9.38 5.25 -12.12
CA ALA A 63 9.15 4.18 -13.10
C ALA A 63 7.71 3.61 -13.05
N ALA A 64 6.90 3.97 -12.05
CA ALA A 64 5.50 3.55 -11.97
C ALA A 64 4.72 4.03 -13.20
N GLY A 65 4.12 3.08 -13.94
CA GLY A 65 3.41 3.38 -15.19
C GLY A 65 4.32 3.58 -16.42
N MET A 66 5.63 3.37 -16.29
CA MET A 66 6.62 3.53 -17.37
C MET A 66 7.08 2.15 -17.90
N PRO A 67 7.71 2.07 -19.09
CA PRO A 67 8.26 0.80 -19.61
C PRO A 67 9.53 0.38 -18.86
N ASP A 68 9.86 -0.92 -18.91
CA ASP A 68 11.13 -1.44 -18.38
C ASP A 68 12.35 -0.65 -18.89
N GLY A 69 13.33 -0.43 -18.02
CA GLY A 69 14.47 0.44 -18.34
C GLY A 69 15.29 0.87 -17.14
N ARG A 70 16.16 1.85 -17.38
CA ARG A 70 16.99 2.47 -16.34
C ARG A 70 16.36 3.75 -15.85
N TYR A 71 16.37 3.94 -14.54
CA TYR A 71 15.82 5.09 -13.84
C TYR A 71 16.79 5.54 -12.74
N THR A 72 16.44 6.62 -12.05
CA THR A 72 17.18 7.06 -10.86
C THR A 72 16.29 7.09 -9.63
N LEU A 73 16.85 6.79 -8.47
CA LEU A 73 16.17 7.01 -7.18
C LEU A 73 17.19 7.59 -6.21
N CYS A 74 16.88 8.76 -5.64
CA CYS A 74 17.78 9.47 -4.73
C CYS A 74 19.22 9.67 -5.28
N GLY A 75 19.37 9.79 -6.60
CA GLY A 75 20.67 9.96 -7.27
C GLY A 75 21.39 8.66 -7.63
N GLU A 76 20.89 7.50 -7.25
CA GLU A 76 21.43 6.18 -7.62
C GLU A 76 20.72 5.65 -8.88
N GLU A 77 21.46 4.99 -9.78
CA GLU A 77 20.88 4.27 -10.92
C GLU A 77 20.18 2.99 -10.43
N VAL A 78 18.94 2.81 -10.88
CA VAL A 78 18.14 1.60 -10.63
C VAL A 78 17.60 1.08 -11.95
N GLN A 79 17.37 -0.23 -12.00
CA GLN A 79 16.86 -0.89 -13.19
C GLN A 79 15.50 -1.52 -12.89
N MET A 80 14.54 -1.26 -13.78
CA MET A 80 13.25 -1.90 -13.76
C MET A 80 13.24 -3.05 -14.77
N HIS A 81 12.83 -4.22 -14.30
CA HIS A 81 12.56 -5.39 -15.12
C HIS A 81 11.30 -6.10 -14.64
N GLY A 82 10.34 -6.31 -15.55
CA GLY A 82 9.03 -6.88 -15.21
C GLY A 82 8.28 -6.05 -14.17
N GLY A 83 8.44 -4.71 -14.19
CA GLY A 83 7.85 -3.81 -13.20
C GLY A 83 8.55 -3.79 -11.83
N VAL A 84 9.55 -4.63 -11.57
CA VAL A 84 10.28 -4.64 -10.28
C VAL A 84 11.55 -3.82 -10.40
N VAL A 85 11.73 -2.85 -9.51
CA VAL A 85 12.87 -1.93 -9.50
C VAL A 85 13.94 -2.41 -8.54
N ARG A 86 15.19 -2.49 -9.01
CA ARG A 86 16.34 -2.94 -8.21
C ARG A 86 17.55 -2.03 -8.38
N THR A 87 18.32 -1.88 -7.31
CA THR A 87 19.68 -1.32 -7.35
C THR A 87 20.64 -2.27 -8.06
N ALA A 88 21.85 -1.78 -8.39
CA ALA A 88 22.92 -2.62 -8.94
C ALA A 88 23.32 -3.80 -8.02
N SER A 89 23.09 -3.66 -6.71
CA SER A 89 23.34 -4.73 -5.72
C SER A 89 22.23 -5.78 -5.65
N GLY A 90 21.11 -5.59 -6.37
CA GLY A 90 19.96 -6.48 -6.39
C GLY A 90 18.88 -6.18 -5.34
N GLY A 91 19.13 -5.24 -4.42
CA GLY A 91 18.13 -4.77 -3.45
C GLY A 91 16.96 -4.05 -4.14
N LEU A 92 15.74 -4.20 -3.60
CA LEU A 92 14.56 -3.48 -4.07
C LEU A 92 14.71 -1.97 -3.82
N ALA A 93 14.21 -1.15 -4.74
CA ALA A 93 14.36 0.31 -4.68
C ALA A 93 13.07 1.03 -5.08
N GLY A 94 12.22 1.29 -4.08
CA GLY A 94 10.84 1.73 -4.31
C GLY A 94 10.02 0.68 -5.07
N SER A 95 8.79 1.02 -5.41
CA SER A 95 7.91 0.15 -6.20
C SER A 95 7.40 0.83 -7.48
N THR A 96 6.62 0.07 -8.25
CA THR A 96 5.81 0.57 -9.37
C THR A 96 4.31 0.34 -9.12
N LEU A 97 3.96 -0.02 -7.89
CA LEU A 97 2.62 -0.43 -7.49
C LEU A 97 1.64 0.75 -7.59
N SER A 98 0.44 0.50 -8.11
CA SER A 98 -0.68 1.42 -8.01
C SER A 98 -1.56 1.07 -6.80
N VAL A 99 -2.30 2.05 -6.27
CA VAL A 99 -3.15 1.82 -5.08
C VAL A 99 -4.26 0.79 -5.36
N ASP A 100 -4.85 0.80 -6.56
CA ASP A 100 -5.87 -0.18 -6.96
C ASP A 100 -5.28 -1.59 -7.10
N ALA A 101 -4.04 -1.71 -7.61
CA ALA A 101 -3.33 -2.98 -7.63
C ALA A 101 -3.01 -3.48 -6.22
N ALA A 102 -2.62 -2.59 -5.29
CA ALA A 102 -2.41 -2.96 -3.89
C ALA A 102 -3.68 -3.53 -3.25
N VAL A 103 -4.84 -2.94 -3.54
CA VAL A 103 -6.15 -3.45 -3.08
C VAL A 103 -6.44 -4.84 -3.66
N ARG A 104 -6.29 -5.02 -4.98
CA ARG A 104 -6.45 -6.33 -5.65
C ARG A 104 -5.54 -7.39 -5.04
N ASN A 105 -4.25 -7.07 -4.92
CA ASN A 105 -3.24 -7.98 -4.37
C ASN A 105 -3.54 -8.40 -2.94
N MET A 106 -4.04 -7.50 -2.08
CA MET A 106 -4.44 -7.89 -0.73
C MET A 106 -5.56 -8.94 -0.76
N VAL A 107 -6.59 -8.72 -1.58
CA VAL A 107 -7.69 -9.69 -1.72
C VAL A 107 -7.18 -11.03 -2.26
N GLU A 108 -6.43 -11.00 -3.36
CA GLU A 108 -5.96 -12.20 -4.07
C GLU A 108 -4.91 -13.00 -3.28
N LEU A 109 -3.96 -12.32 -2.64
CA LEU A 109 -2.79 -12.96 -2.02
C LEU A 109 -3.00 -13.29 -0.54
N THR A 110 -3.92 -12.60 0.16
CA THR A 110 -4.13 -12.78 1.60
C THR A 110 -5.54 -13.28 1.96
N GLY A 111 -6.51 -13.15 1.05
CA GLY A 111 -7.89 -13.56 1.27
C GLY A 111 -8.72 -12.61 2.13
N VAL A 112 -8.24 -11.39 2.43
CA VAL A 112 -9.07 -10.35 3.06
C VAL A 112 -10.22 -9.97 2.14
N THR A 113 -11.33 -9.52 2.72
CA THR A 113 -12.48 -9.09 1.93
C THR A 113 -12.17 -7.83 1.11
N PRO A 114 -12.86 -7.61 -0.02
CA PRO A 114 -12.73 -6.35 -0.78
C PRO A 114 -12.96 -5.10 0.09
N ALA A 115 -13.93 -5.15 1.02
CA ALA A 115 -14.21 -4.03 1.92
C ALA A 115 -13.03 -3.73 2.86
N GLU A 116 -12.40 -4.77 3.43
CA GLU A 116 -11.22 -4.60 4.28
C GLU A 116 -10.04 -4.01 3.49
N ALA A 117 -9.74 -4.55 2.31
CA ALA A 117 -8.67 -4.04 1.46
C ALA A 117 -8.91 -2.57 1.03
N ILE A 118 -10.15 -2.22 0.66
CA ILE A 118 -10.54 -0.84 0.34
C ILE A 118 -10.37 0.07 1.57
N HIS A 119 -10.72 -0.38 2.78
CA HIS A 119 -10.50 0.41 3.99
C HIS A 119 -9.01 0.66 4.26
N MET A 120 -8.13 -0.33 4.02
CA MET A 120 -6.68 -0.14 4.15
C MET A 120 -6.13 0.92 3.19
N ALA A 121 -6.75 1.12 2.02
CA ALA A 121 -6.37 2.13 1.03
C ALA A 121 -7.11 3.48 1.17
N SER A 122 -8.11 3.59 2.05
CA SER A 122 -8.97 4.79 2.14
C SER A 122 -9.26 5.22 3.58
N LEU A 123 -10.05 4.45 4.31
CA LEU A 123 -10.49 4.79 5.66
C LEU A 123 -9.34 4.80 6.66
N HIS A 124 -8.46 3.82 6.61
CA HIS A 124 -7.32 3.69 7.51
C HIS A 124 -6.32 4.85 7.36
N PRO A 125 -5.83 5.21 6.16
CA PRO A 125 -4.99 6.39 6.00
C PRO A 125 -5.71 7.68 6.41
N ALA A 126 -7.01 7.81 6.13
CA ALA A 126 -7.77 8.98 6.56
C ALA A 126 -7.84 9.11 8.08
N ARG A 127 -8.03 8.00 8.82
CA ARG A 127 -8.01 7.98 10.28
C ARG A 127 -6.62 8.27 10.84
N MET A 128 -5.59 7.67 10.27
CA MET A 128 -4.19 7.92 10.65
C MET A 128 -3.84 9.40 10.59
N LEU A 129 -4.31 10.09 9.54
CA LEU A 129 -4.05 11.51 9.30
C LEU A 129 -5.05 12.44 10.01
N GLY A 130 -6.07 11.91 10.69
CA GLY A 130 -7.11 12.72 11.34
C GLY A 130 -8.04 13.46 10.36
N VAL A 131 -8.18 12.97 9.13
CA VAL A 131 -9.01 13.58 8.07
C VAL A 131 -10.23 12.73 7.69
N ASP A 132 -10.52 11.68 8.45
CA ASP A 132 -11.69 10.82 8.25
C ASP A 132 -13.02 11.52 8.58
N GLY A 133 -13.02 12.75 9.06
CA GLY A 133 -14.20 13.62 9.05
C GLY A 133 -14.62 14.07 7.64
N VAL A 134 -13.68 14.14 6.70
CA VAL A 134 -13.87 14.72 5.35
C VAL A 134 -13.62 13.71 4.22
N LEU A 135 -12.72 12.74 4.44
CA LEU A 135 -12.28 11.75 3.46
C LEU A 135 -12.42 10.31 3.98
N GLY A 136 -12.01 9.33 3.16
CA GLY A 136 -11.83 7.93 3.55
C GLY A 136 -13.09 7.06 3.61
N SER A 137 -14.29 7.64 3.46
CA SER A 137 -15.53 6.85 3.34
C SER A 137 -16.62 7.60 2.58
N LEU A 138 -17.59 6.87 2.05
CA LEU A 138 -18.79 7.45 1.44
C LEU A 138 -19.85 7.70 2.52
N LYS A 139 -20.00 8.96 2.94
CA LYS A 139 -21.05 9.41 3.86
C LYS A 139 -21.54 10.82 3.46
N PRO A 140 -22.83 11.13 3.61
CA PRO A 140 -23.32 12.50 3.39
C PRO A 140 -22.50 13.52 4.19
N GLY A 141 -22.21 14.66 3.56
CA GLY A 141 -21.40 15.74 4.15
C GLY A 141 -19.88 15.60 3.94
N LYS A 142 -19.37 14.44 3.52
CA LYS A 142 -17.96 14.27 3.16
C LYS A 142 -17.64 14.77 1.75
N ARG A 143 -16.36 15.01 1.48
CA ARG A 143 -15.87 15.40 0.15
C ARG A 143 -16.08 14.26 -0.84
N ALA A 144 -16.65 14.59 -2.00
CA ALA A 144 -16.92 13.64 -3.07
C ALA A 144 -15.65 13.27 -3.87
N SER A 145 -14.66 12.69 -3.20
CA SER A 145 -13.52 12.04 -3.85
C SER A 145 -13.77 10.54 -3.86
N VAL A 146 -14.19 10.00 -5.01
CA VAL A 146 -14.77 8.67 -5.17
C VAL A 146 -14.10 7.92 -6.31
N VAL A 147 -13.91 6.62 -6.15
CA VAL A 147 -13.46 5.73 -7.22
C VAL A 147 -14.54 4.68 -7.42
N ALA A 148 -15.06 4.57 -8.64
CA ALA A 148 -15.90 3.45 -9.05
C ALA A 148 -15.02 2.29 -9.50
N LEU A 149 -15.28 1.11 -8.95
CA LEU A 149 -14.58 -0.12 -9.25
C LEU A 149 -15.55 -1.13 -9.88
N ASP A 150 -15.08 -1.97 -10.78
CA ASP A 150 -15.82 -3.16 -11.23
C ASP A 150 -15.70 -4.33 -10.22
N SER A 151 -16.27 -5.48 -10.56
CA SER A 151 -16.22 -6.68 -9.71
C SER A 151 -14.81 -7.26 -9.55
N GLY A 152 -13.88 -6.96 -10.45
CA GLY A 152 -12.47 -7.30 -10.35
C GLY A 152 -11.64 -6.23 -9.64
N LEU A 153 -12.29 -5.21 -9.06
CA LEU A 153 -11.64 -4.06 -8.41
C LEU A 153 -10.73 -3.25 -9.37
N HIS A 154 -11.08 -3.19 -10.65
CA HIS A 154 -10.45 -2.28 -11.60
C HIS A 154 -11.20 -0.95 -11.64
N VAL A 155 -10.43 0.14 -11.75
CA VAL A 155 -10.96 1.50 -11.81
C VAL A 155 -11.75 1.70 -13.09
N GLN A 156 -13.00 2.16 -12.93
CA GLN A 156 -13.90 2.50 -14.03
C GLN A 156 -14.01 4.02 -14.20
N GLN A 157 -14.22 4.74 -13.09
CA GLN A 157 -14.36 6.19 -13.06
C GLN A 157 -13.82 6.74 -11.74
N ILE A 158 -13.33 7.97 -11.77
CA ILE A 158 -12.85 8.68 -10.57
C ILE A 158 -13.53 10.04 -10.55
N TRP A 159 -14.01 10.44 -9.37
CA TRP A 159 -14.42 11.80 -9.08
C TRP A 159 -13.46 12.40 -8.08
N ILE A 160 -13.03 13.63 -8.33
CA ILE A 160 -12.17 14.41 -7.45
C ILE A 160 -12.95 15.64 -7.02
N GLN A 161 -13.30 15.70 -5.73
CA GLN A 161 -14.13 16.78 -5.17
C GLN A 161 -15.45 17.00 -5.93
N GLY A 162 -16.06 15.92 -6.40
CA GLY A 162 -17.33 15.91 -7.13
C GLY A 162 -17.20 16.07 -8.65
N GLN A 163 -16.00 16.36 -9.17
CA GLN A 163 -15.77 16.48 -10.61
C GLN A 163 -15.30 15.15 -11.19
N LEU A 164 -15.94 14.67 -12.26
CA LEU A 164 -15.47 13.50 -12.99
C LEU A 164 -14.09 13.80 -13.58
N ALA A 165 -13.10 12.99 -13.22
CA ALA A 165 -11.76 13.10 -13.75
C ALA A 165 -11.69 12.38 -15.11
N SER A 166 -11.04 13.03 -16.08
CA SER A 166 -10.70 12.46 -17.38
C SER A 166 -9.26 11.94 -17.34
N PHE A 167 -9.04 10.71 -17.79
CA PHE A 167 -7.73 10.09 -18.00
C PHE A 167 -7.73 9.34 -19.33
#